data_AF-A0A9P6PM05-F1
#
_entry.id   AF-A0A9P6PM05-F1
#
_cell.length_a   1.000
_cell.length_b   1.000
_cell.length_c   1.000
_cell.angle_alpha   90.00
_cell.angle_beta   90.00
_cell.angle_gamma   90.00
#
_symmetry.space_group_name_H-M   'P 1'
#
loop_
_entity.id
_entity.type
_entity.pdbx_description
1 polymer ?
#
loop_
_entity_poly.entity_id
_entity_poly.type
_entity_poly.pdbx_seq_one_letter_code
_entity_poly.pdbx_strand_id
1 'polypeptide(L)'
;MIMFADSVIFDPDAPIFRNQPLPTPTPQHFLEGLQTESQKETTQFHIFDALRRHGCDSGDWIPTLTDIDRLPAQKTETYSLPGLPHGQSTLEGVLAGLEEIVEHSGLSKEHISNRNIIFAGDMFTVDRLRTLKRLRSLDVSPYTRLEWVFPVFQLFHLQITLVNVILRTHWGSQSVPGSLCHLVTALGRKRINNKDKSDFHSAEQFLQHTFDATVLLLWMKQCASRDKGDLNDAVSKDERSMEDGDQATESAESSNGDQATESAESG
;
A
#
# COMPACT_ATOMS: atom_id res chain seq x y z
N MET A 1 5.85 5.26 -8.36
CA MET A 1 6.53 4.66 -9.53
C MET A 1 6.37 3.15 -9.38
N ILE A 2 5.38 2.58 -10.06
CA ILE A 2 5.14 1.13 -10.05
C ILE A 2 5.94 0.58 -11.24
N MET A 3 7.03 -0.12 -10.97
CA MET A 3 7.78 -0.83 -11.99
C MET A 3 7.21 -2.24 -12.09
N PHE A 4 6.67 -2.59 -13.26
CA PHE A 4 6.53 -3.98 -13.66
C PHE A 4 7.80 -4.36 -14.40
N ALA A 5 8.36 -5.51 -14.05
CA ALA A 5 9.58 -6.08 -14.62
C ALA A 5 9.56 -6.01 -16.16
N ASP A 6 10.69 -5.61 -16.74
CA ASP A 6 10.92 -5.69 -18.17
C ASP A 6 10.62 -7.10 -18.67
N SER A 7 9.69 -7.19 -19.63
CA SER A 7 9.50 -8.27 -20.60
C SER A 7 10.05 -9.65 -20.21
N VAL A 8 9.22 -10.44 -19.51
CA VAL A 8 9.34 -11.90 -19.59
C VAL A 8 8.90 -12.30 -20.99
N ILE A 9 9.86 -12.44 -21.90
CA ILE A 9 9.64 -13.10 -23.19
C ILE A 9 9.30 -14.56 -22.87
N PHE A 10 8.06 -14.94 -23.18
CA PHE A 10 7.55 -16.29 -22.99
C PHE A 10 8.16 -17.18 -24.07
N ASP A 11 9.08 -18.07 -23.70
CA ASP A 11 9.52 -19.18 -24.54
C ASP A 11 8.56 -20.36 -24.32
N PRO A 12 7.66 -20.67 -25.28
CA PRO A 12 6.69 -21.76 -25.14
C PRO A 12 7.34 -23.16 -25.17
N ASP A 13 8.62 -23.27 -25.55
CA ASP A 13 9.32 -24.55 -25.71
C ASP A 13 10.32 -24.84 -24.58
N ALA A 14 10.39 -23.99 -23.54
CA ALA A 14 11.28 -24.21 -22.41
C ALA A 14 10.92 -25.51 -21.65
N PRO A 15 11.88 -26.43 -21.42
CA PRO A 15 11.61 -27.71 -20.80
C PRO A 15 11.09 -27.50 -19.37
N ILE A 16 9.90 -28.02 -19.11
CA ILE A 16 9.26 -28.04 -17.79
C ILE A 16 10.18 -28.81 -16.86
N PHE A 17 10.86 -28.11 -15.95
CA PHE A 17 11.60 -28.71 -14.84
C PHE A 17 10.62 -29.55 -14.02
N ARG A 18 10.63 -30.86 -14.24
CA ARG A 18 9.95 -31.84 -13.38
C ARG A 18 10.98 -32.42 -12.41
N ASN A 19 10.60 -32.47 -11.13
CA ASN A 19 11.19 -33.26 -10.04
C ASN A 19 12.39 -32.66 -9.29
N GLN A 20 12.34 -31.38 -8.92
CA GLN A 20 13.00 -30.93 -7.69
C GLN A 20 11.92 -30.51 -6.69
N PRO A 21 12.01 -30.88 -5.40
CA PRO A 21 11.20 -30.24 -4.38
C PRO A 21 11.54 -28.75 -4.40
N LEU A 22 10.54 -27.93 -4.77
CA LEU A 22 10.69 -26.48 -4.75
C LEU A 22 10.92 -26.05 -3.29
N PRO A 23 11.85 -25.11 -3.04
CA PRO A 23 11.97 -24.50 -1.73
C PRO A 23 10.61 -23.94 -1.32
N THR A 24 10.27 -24.05 -0.03
CA THR A 24 9.10 -23.40 0.54
C THR A 24 9.14 -21.93 0.11
N PRO A 25 8.11 -21.43 -0.58
CA PRO A 25 8.17 -20.11 -1.18
C PRO A 25 8.24 -19.05 -0.09
N THR A 26 9.43 -18.53 0.17
CA THR A 26 9.56 -17.34 1.00
C THR A 26 9.22 -16.11 0.16
N PRO A 27 8.41 -15.18 0.67
CA PRO A 27 8.04 -13.93 0.00
C PRO A 27 9.24 -13.07 -0.48
N GLN A 28 10.44 -13.36 0.02
CA GLN A 28 11.69 -12.67 -0.29
C GLN A 28 12.08 -12.73 -1.78
N HIS A 29 11.74 -13.82 -2.49
CA HIS A 29 12.07 -13.96 -3.92
C HIS A 29 11.32 -12.98 -4.84
N PHE A 30 10.17 -12.42 -4.40
CA PHE A 30 9.42 -11.44 -5.19
C PHE A 30 10.02 -10.03 -5.19
N LEU A 31 11.07 -9.78 -4.38
CA LEU A 31 11.53 -8.44 -4.02
C LEU A 31 12.93 -8.10 -4.55
N GLU A 32 13.58 -9.03 -5.25
CA GLU A 32 14.97 -8.92 -5.71
C GLU A 32 15.21 -7.81 -6.76
N GLY A 33 14.16 -7.12 -7.25
CA GLY A 33 14.25 -6.00 -8.20
C GLY A 33 13.91 -4.61 -7.66
N LEU A 34 13.59 -4.47 -6.38
CA LEU A 34 13.17 -3.19 -5.80
C LEU A 34 14.38 -2.36 -5.33
N GLN A 35 14.42 -1.09 -5.78
CA GLN A 35 15.60 -0.23 -5.64
C GLN A 35 15.79 0.33 -4.23
N THR A 36 14.73 0.37 -3.42
CA THR A 36 14.79 0.88 -2.04
C THR A 36 14.06 -0.05 -1.06
N GLU A 37 14.50 -0.08 0.19
CA GLU A 37 13.81 -0.84 1.25
C GLU A 37 12.36 -0.39 1.44
N SER A 38 12.09 0.91 1.38
CA SER A 38 10.71 1.43 1.42
C SER A 38 9.83 0.89 0.29
N GLN A 39 10.37 0.68 -0.92
CA GLN A 39 9.62 0.04 -2.01
C GLN A 39 9.33 -1.42 -1.70
N LYS A 40 10.30 -2.16 -1.13
CA LYS A 40 10.10 -3.56 -0.71
C LYS A 40 9.02 -3.67 0.34
N GLU A 41 9.09 -2.88 1.40
CA GLU A 41 8.11 -2.86 2.48
C GLU A 41 6.71 -2.52 1.95
N THR A 42 6.60 -1.51 1.09
CA THR A 42 5.31 -1.10 0.50
C THR A 42 4.73 -2.18 -0.41
N THR A 43 5.56 -2.78 -1.27
CA THR A 43 5.12 -3.86 -2.17
C THR A 43 4.72 -5.10 -1.38
N GLN A 44 5.52 -5.51 -0.39
CA GLN A 44 5.18 -6.60 0.53
C GLN A 44 3.83 -6.33 1.18
N PHE A 45 3.65 -5.16 1.80
CA PHE A 45 2.41 -4.78 2.46
C PHE A 45 1.19 -4.96 1.55
N HIS A 46 1.26 -4.49 0.30
CA HIS A 46 0.13 -4.61 -0.64
C HIS A 46 -0.12 -6.05 -1.12
N ILE A 47 0.93 -6.86 -1.32
CA ILE A 47 0.78 -8.28 -1.68
C ILE A 47 0.10 -9.03 -0.54
N PHE A 48 0.58 -8.88 0.69
CA PHE A 48 0.00 -9.55 1.86
C PHE A 48 -1.41 -9.08 2.15
N ASP A 49 -1.69 -7.77 2.07
CA ASP A 49 -3.04 -7.25 2.23
C ASP A 49 -4.01 -7.87 1.20
N ALA A 50 -3.58 -8.03 -0.06
CA ALA A 50 -4.37 -8.73 -1.06
C ALA A 50 -4.62 -10.20 -0.68
N LEU A 51 -3.59 -10.96 -0.28
CA LEU A 51 -3.76 -12.36 0.15
C LEU A 51 -4.70 -12.49 1.35
N ARG A 52 -4.55 -11.61 2.34
CA ARG A 52 -5.38 -11.57 3.55
C ARG A 52 -6.84 -11.26 3.24
N ARG A 53 -7.12 -10.30 2.36
CA ARG A 53 -8.48 -9.97 1.91
C ARG A 53 -9.20 -11.16 1.27
N HIS A 54 -8.46 -12.15 0.78
CA HIS A 54 -8.99 -13.37 0.17
C HIS A 54 -8.74 -14.64 1.00
N GLY A 55 -8.35 -14.50 2.28
CA GLY A 55 -8.20 -15.62 3.22
C GLY A 55 -7.03 -16.56 2.93
N CYS A 56 -6.03 -16.09 2.18
CA CYS A 56 -4.86 -16.88 1.76
C CYS A 56 -3.64 -16.69 2.69
N ASP A 57 -3.87 -16.34 3.95
CA ASP A 57 -2.82 -15.94 4.90
C ASP A 57 -2.40 -17.14 5.78
N SER A 58 -1.09 -17.35 5.94
CA SER A 58 -0.48 -18.46 6.68
C SER A 58 -0.06 -18.11 8.10
N GLY A 59 -0.70 -17.09 8.69
CA GLY A 59 -0.43 -16.66 10.06
C GLY A 59 0.76 -15.69 10.22
N ASP A 60 0.60 -14.82 11.21
CA ASP A 60 1.60 -14.00 11.92
C ASP A 60 2.48 -12.99 11.19
N TRP A 61 2.41 -12.84 9.86
CA TRP A 61 3.16 -11.76 9.18
C TRP A 61 2.41 -10.41 9.24
N ILE A 62 2.31 -9.83 10.44
CA ILE A 62 2.12 -8.39 10.55
C ILE A 62 3.51 -7.78 10.41
N PRO A 63 3.84 -7.06 9.31
CA PRO A 63 5.06 -6.27 9.32
C PRO A 63 4.95 -5.36 10.54
N THR A 64 5.81 -5.62 11.53
CA THR A 64 5.86 -4.79 12.72
C THR A 64 6.33 -3.46 12.20
N LEU A 65 5.39 -2.53 11.97
CA LEU A 65 5.76 -1.14 11.75
C LEU A 65 6.65 -0.81 12.93
N THR A 66 7.93 -0.58 12.64
CA THR A 66 8.86 -0.09 13.65
C THR A 66 8.18 1.08 14.31
N ASP A 67 8.11 1.03 15.64
CA ASP A 67 7.39 1.98 16.48
C ASP A 67 8.18 3.31 16.48
N ILE A 68 8.30 3.92 15.31
CA ILE A 68 9.00 5.17 15.09
C ILE A 68 7.97 6.26 15.36
N ASP A 69 8.14 6.95 16.47
CA ASP A 69 7.46 8.20 16.80
C ASP A 69 5.94 8.16 16.62
N ARG A 70 5.29 7.08 17.09
CA ARG A 70 3.83 7.02 17.15
C ARG A 70 3.31 8.23 17.93
N LEU A 71 2.63 9.12 17.21
CA LEU A 71 1.93 10.24 17.84
C LEU A 71 0.90 9.66 18.82
N PRO A 72 0.85 10.13 20.07
CA PRO A 72 -0.15 9.68 21.01
C PRO A 72 -1.53 9.96 20.42
N ALA A 73 -2.42 8.97 20.46
CA ALA A 73 -3.79 9.14 19.97
C ALA A 73 -4.48 10.23 20.81
N GLN A 74 -4.75 11.36 20.17
CA GLN A 74 -5.49 12.47 20.76
C GLN A 74 -6.76 12.70 19.97
N LYS A 75 -7.84 13.03 20.68
CA LYS A 75 -9.10 13.39 20.03
C LYS A 75 -8.90 14.73 19.32
N THR A 76 -8.97 14.71 17.99
CA THR A 76 -8.93 15.93 17.17
C THR A 76 -10.26 16.66 17.29
N GLU A 77 -10.20 17.96 17.61
CA GLU A 77 -11.35 18.84 17.51
C GLU A 77 -11.54 19.29 16.07
N THR A 78 -12.76 19.15 15.56
CA THR A 78 -13.11 19.52 14.19
C THR A 78 -14.00 20.75 14.21
N TYR A 79 -13.58 21.77 13.48
CA TYR A 79 -14.30 23.02 13.32
C TYR A 79 -14.82 23.13 11.90
N SER A 80 -16.14 23.14 11.73
CA SER A 80 -16.75 23.29 10.42
C SER A 80 -16.67 24.75 9.99
N LEU A 81 -16.02 24.99 8.85
CA LEU A 81 -16.02 26.30 8.19
C LEU A 81 -17.28 26.45 7.34
N PRO A 82 -17.87 27.66 7.27
CA PRO A 82 -18.94 27.94 6.32
C PRO A 82 -18.41 27.85 4.88
N GLY A 83 -19.33 27.76 3.92
CA GLY A 83 -18.97 27.84 2.49
C GLY A 83 -18.38 29.20 2.16
N LEU A 84 -17.09 29.24 1.81
CA LEU A 84 -16.38 30.46 1.45
C LEU A 84 -16.74 30.87 0.02
N PRO A 85 -17.27 32.09 -0.23
CA PRO A 85 -17.70 32.52 -1.56
C PRO A 85 -16.55 32.92 -2.49
N HIS A 86 -15.30 32.63 -2.12
CA HIS A 86 -14.11 33.08 -2.83
C HIS A 86 -13.73 32.14 -3.97
N GLY A 87 -13.38 32.73 -5.12
CA GLY A 87 -12.90 31.96 -6.27
C GLY A 87 -11.53 31.34 -6.01
N GLN A 88 -11.49 30.05 -5.71
CA GLN A 88 -10.23 29.30 -5.48
C GLN A 88 -9.34 29.19 -6.74
N SER A 89 -9.86 29.62 -7.90
CA SER A 89 -9.11 29.64 -9.15
C SER A 89 -8.18 30.85 -9.33
N THR A 90 -8.37 31.90 -8.53
CA THR A 90 -7.57 33.14 -8.59
C THR A 90 -6.65 33.26 -7.38
N LEU A 91 -5.55 34.02 -7.51
CA LEU A 91 -4.64 34.26 -6.40
C LEU A 91 -5.33 35.07 -5.30
N GLU A 92 -6.12 36.07 -5.70
CA GLU A 92 -6.89 36.94 -4.82
C GLU A 92 -7.92 36.15 -4.03
N GLY A 93 -8.64 35.23 -4.67
CA GLY A 93 -9.66 34.41 -4.01
C GLY A 93 -9.07 33.39 -3.04
N VAL A 94 -7.95 32.75 -3.38
CA VAL A 94 -7.24 31.86 -2.45
C VAL A 94 -6.74 32.63 -1.23
N LEU A 95 -6.18 33.82 -1.44
CA LEU A 95 -5.72 34.68 -0.35
C LEU A 95 -6.88 35.15 0.55
N ALA A 96 -8.00 35.58 -0.04
CA ALA A 96 -9.18 35.99 0.70
C ALA A 96 -9.74 34.82 1.54
N GLY A 97 -9.77 33.61 0.96
CA GLY A 97 -10.15 32.40 1.67
C GLY A 97 -9.23 32.10 2.86
N LEU A 98 -7.91 32.27 2.72
CA LEU A 98 -6.98 32.09 3.84
C LEU A 98 -7.25 33.06 4.99
N GLU A 99 -7.44 34.35 4.71
CA GLU A 99 -7.72 35.34 5.76
C GLU A 99 -9.06 35.04 6.45
N GLU A 100 -10.09 34.63 5.70
CA GLU A 100 -11.38 34.27 6.28
C GLU A 100 -11.30 33.00 7.14
N ILE A 101 -10.48 32.01 6.77
CA ILE A 101 -10.22 30.83 7.60
C ILE A 101 -9.54 31.23 8.91
N VAL A 102 -8.55 32.13 8.85
CA VAL A 102 -7.87 32.65 10.03
C VAL A 102 -8.86 33.40 10.93
N GLU A 103 -9.72 34.24 10.36
CA GLU A 103 -10.75 34.97 11.10
C GLU A 103 -11.73 34.01 11.80
N HIS A 104 -12.24 33.00 11.09
CA HIS A 104 -13.16 32.01 11.64
C HIS A 104 -12.52 31.09 12.68
N SER A 105 -11.20 30.90 12.63
CA SER A 105 -10.49 30.10 13.64
C SER A 105 -10.43 30.77 15.02
N GLY A 106 -10.63 32.09 15.09
CA GLY A 106 -10.46 32.88 16.31
C GLY A 106 -9.01 32.95 16.83
N LEU A 107 -8.04 32.40 16.09
CA LEU A 107 -6.63 32.42 16.46
C LEU A 107 -5.99 33.76 16.07
N SER A 108 -5.08 34.26 16.92
CA SER A 108 -4.34 35.47 16.59
C SER A 108 -3.35 35.23 15.45
N LYS A 109 -3.10 36.26 14.64
CA LYS A 109 -2.12 36.21 13.55
C LYS A 109 -0.71 35.87 14.05
N GLU A 110 -0.37 36.32 15.26
CA GLU A 110 0.89 35.98 15.93
C GLU A 110 0.97 34.49 16.28
N HIS A 111 -0.12 33.91 16.80
CA HIS A 111 -0.19 32.47 17.11
C HIS A 111 0.00 31.61 15.87
N ILE A 112 -0.61 32.00 14.76
CA ILE A 112 -0.52 31.29 13.48
C ILE A 112 0.87 31.42 12.86
N SER A 113 1.47 32.62 12.92
CA SER A 113 2.78 32.89 12.31
C SER A 113 3.89 31.98 12.83
N ASN A 114 3.78 31.52 14.07
CA ASN A 114 4.76 30.64 14.71
C ASN A 114 4.51 29.14 14.47
N ARG A 115 3.61 28.78 13.56
CA ARG A 115 3.24 27.40 13.26
C ARG A 115 3.34 27.10 11.78
N ASN A 116 3.58 25.83 11.44
CA ASN A 116 3.39 25.30 10.10
C ASN A 116 2.04 24.60 10.04
N ILE A 117 1.06 25.24 9.43
CA ILE A 117 -0.29 24.72 9.25
C ILE A 117 -0.36 24.04 7.88
N ILE A 118 -0.69 22.75 7.88
CA ILE A 118 -0.92 22.01 6.65
C ILE A 118 -2.18 22.54 5.99
N PHE A 119 -2.04 23.03 4.76
CA PHE A 119 -3.15 23.45 3.92
C PHE A 119 -3.28 22.47 2.76
N ALA A 120 -4.22 21.54 2.90
CA ALA A 120 -4.48 20.50 1.92
C ALA A 120 -5.56 20.96 0.94
N GLY A 121 -5.34 20.75 -0.36
CA GLY A 121 -6.33 21.07 -1.38
C GLY A 121 -6.05 20.38 -2.71
N ASP A 122 -6.82 20.74 -3.72
CA ASP A 122 -6.57 20.28 -5.08
C ASP A 122 -5.25 20.85 -5.65
N MET A 123 -4.81 20.28 -6.78
CA MET A 123 -3.52 20.64 -7.38
C MET A 123 -3.46 22.13 -7.74
N PHE A 124 -4.58 22.70 -8.18
CA PHE A 124 -4.64 24.08 -8.64
C PHE A 124 -4.58 25.07 -7.48
N THR A 125 -5.30 24.79 -6.40
CA THR A 125 -5.25 25.57 -5.15
C THR A 125 -3.85 25.55 -4.54
N VAL A 126 -3.20 24.39 -4.50
CA VAL A 126 -1.82 24.25 -4.01
C VAL A 126 -0.83 25.05 -4.87
N ASP A 127 -0.99 25.04 -6.20
CA ASP A 127 -0.18 25.86 -7.11
C ASP A 127 -0.36 27.37 -6.84
N ARG A 128 -1.60 27.81 -6.62
CA ARG A 128 -1.92 29.20 -6.25
C ARG A 128 -1.30 29.58 -4.90
N LEU A 129 -1.37 28.71 -3.89
CA LEU A 129 -0.75 28.93 -2.58
C LEU A 129 0.78 29.08 -2.68
N ARG A 130 1.44 28.20 -3.45
CA ARG A 130 2.88 28.31 -3.70
C ARG A 130 3.25 29.59 -4.43
N THR A 131 2.44 29.97 -5.42
CA THR A 131 2.61 31.23 -6.15
C THR A 131 2.46 32.43 -5.22
N LEU A 132 1.45 32.46 -4.36
CA LEU A 132 1.25 33.51 -3.35
C LEU A 132 2.45 33.62 -2.41
N LYS A 133 2.94 32.50 -1.85
CA LYS A 133 4.15 32.47 -1.01
C LYS A 133 5.36 33.07 -1.75
N ARG A 134 5.54 32.76 -3.03
CA ARG A 134 6.64 33.31 -3.84
C ARG A 134 6.49 34.83 -4.03
N LEU A 135 5.30 35.29 -4.41
CA LEU A 135 5.02 36.71 -4.64
C LEU A 135 5.18 37.54 -3.37
N ARG A 136 4.84 36.97 -2.21
CA ARG A 136 4.93 37.63 -0.90
C ARG A 136 6.23 37.36 -0.15
N SER A 137 7.22 36.72 -0.78
CA SER A 137 8.47 36.33 -0.11
C SER A 137 9.27 37.50 0.48
N LEU A 138 9.03 38.73 0.00
CA LEU A 138 9.69 39.96 0.45
C LEU A 138 8.85 40.80 1.44
N ASP A 139 7.65 40.33 1.83
CA ASP A 139 6.82 41.07 2.77
C ASP A 139 7.47 41.13 4.16
N VAL A 140 7.14 42.16 4.94
CA VAL A 140 7.81 42.48 6.20
C VAL A 140 7.58 41.41 7.28
N SER A 141 6.35 40.91 7.41
CA SER A 141 5.99 39.97 8.49
C SER A 141 5.91 38.51 8.02
N PRO A 142 6.29 37.52 8.87
CA PRO A 142 6.11 36.09 8.56
C PRO A 142 4.66 35.73 8.20
N TYR A 143 3.68 36.37 8.86
CA TYR A 143 2.27 36.22 8.56
C TYR A 143 1.95 36.60 7.12
N THR A 144 2.34 37.81 6.71
CA THR A 144 2.06 38.35 5.38
C THR A 144 2.80 37.53 4.30
N ARG A 145 4.02 37.07 4.58
CA ARG A 145 4.77 36.15 3.71
C ARG A 145 4.13 34.77 3.56
N LEU A 146 3.07 34.47 4.33
CA LEU A 146 2.40 33.18 4.38
C LEU A 146 3.35 32.04 4.75
N GLU A 147 4.37 32.30 5.58
CA GLU A 147 5.36 31.28 5.99
C GLU A 147 4.67 30.11 6.69
N TRP A 148 3.64 30.42 7.48
CA TRP A 148 2.82 29.48 8.23
C TRP A 148 2.00 28.50 7.37
N VAL A 149 1.80 28.78 6.08
CA VAL A 149 1.03 27.89 5.19
C VAL A 149 1.95 26.81 4.63
N PHE A 150 1.68 25.54 4.93
CA PHE A 150 2.38 24.39 4.33
C PHE A 150 1.48 23.71 3.29
N PRO A 151 1.61 24.05 1.99
CA PRO A 151 0.66 23.60 0.97
C PRO A 151 0.94 22.15 0.55
N VAL A 152 -0.05 21.28 0.79
CA VAL A 152 0.02 19.84 0.53
C VAL A 152 -1.08 19.44 -0.46
N PHE A 153 -0.74 18.58 -1.42
CA PHE A 153 -1.75 18.01 -2.30
C PHE A 153 -2.61 17.03 -1.52
N GLN A 154 -3.93 17.21 -1.57
CA GLN A 154 -4.83 16.28 -0.90
C GLN A 154 -4.72 14.89 -1.55
N LEU A 155 -4.61 13.86 -0.70
CA LEU A 155 -4.31 12.48 -1.12
C LEU A 155 -5.31 11.94 -2.15
N PHE A 156 -6.57 12.36 -2.07
CA PHE A 156 -7.59 11.98 -3.05
C PHE A 156 -7.25 12.38 -4.49
N HIS A 157 -6.75 13.60 -4.71
CA HIS A 157 -6.33 14.03 -6.05
C HIS A 157 -5.06 13.31 -6.53
N LEU A 158 -4.20 12.92 -5.60
CA LEU A 158 -3.04 12.09 -5.93
C LEU A 158 -3.48 10.68 -6.37
N GLN A 159 -4.48 10.09 -5.70
CA GLN A 159 -5.08 8.82 -6.11
C GLN A 159 -5.70 8.90 -7.50
N ILE A 160 -6.50 9.94 -7.79
CA ILE A 160 -7.07 10.15 -9.13
C ILE A 160 -5.98 10.23 -10.19
N THR A 161 -4.94 11.04 -9.93
CA THR A 161 -3.81 11.18 -10.85
C THR A 161 -3.10 9.85 -11.07
N LEU A 162 -2.85 9.09 -10.02
CA LEU A 162 -2.20 7.79 -10.09
C LEU A 162 -3.01 6.79 -10.92
N VAL A 163 -4.32 6.67 -10.67
CA VAL A 163 -5.22 5.80 -11.45
C VAL A 163 -5.18 6.17 -12.93
N ASN A 164 -5.26 7.46 -13.26
CA ASN A 164 -5.20 7.93 -14.65
C ASN A 164 -3.85 7.60 -15.31
N VAL A 165 -2.74 7.75 -14.59
CA VAL A 165 -1.41 7.39 -15.11
C VAL A 165 -1.33 5.89 -15.36
N ILE A 166 -1.77 5.04 -14.42
CA ILE A 166 -1.77 3.58 -14.60
C ILE A 166 -2.59 3.20 -15.84
N LEU A 167 -3.81 3.73 -15.96
CA LEU A 167 -4.66 3.43 -17.11
C LEU A 167 -4.02 3.87 -18.42
N ARG A 168 -3.45 5.08 -18.50
CA ARG A 168 -2.82 5.59 -19.72
C ARG A 168 -1.59 4.80 -20.14
N THR A 169 -0.75 4.44 -19.19
CA THR A 169 0.50 3.72 -19.43
C THR A 169 0.24 2.26 -19.81
N HIS A 170 -0.72 1.61 -19.15
CA HIS A 170 -0.94 0.16 -19.28
C HIS A 170 -2.22 -0.22 -20.03
N TRP A 171 -2.88 0.74 -20.70
CA TRP A 171 -4.14 0.46 -21.41
C TRP A 171 -3.99 -0.68 -22.42
N GLY A 172 -2.96 -0.61 -23.27
CA GLY A 172 -2.70 -1.56 -24.34
C GLY A 172 -3.86 -1.71 -25.34
N SER A 173 -3.99 -2.91 -25.90
CA SER A 173 -4.99 -3.28 -26.92
C SER A 173 -5.77 -4.50 -26.47
N GLN A 174 -7.05 -4.57 -26.81
CA GLN A 174 -7.91 -5.73 -26.54
C GLN A 174 -7.33 -7.06 -27.05
N SER A 175 -6.51 -7.01 -28.11
CA SER A 175 -5.85 -8.18 -28.70
C SER A 175 -4.64 -8.68 -27.90
N VAL A 176 -4.13 -7.91 -26.95
CA VAL A 176 -2.95 -8.25 -26.15
C VAL A 176 -3.41 -8.79 -24.79
N PRO A 177 -3.25 -10.11 -24.53
CA PRO A 177 -3.58 -10.69 -23.24
C PRO A 177 -2.86 -9.98 -22.10
N GLY A 178 -3.56 -9.75 -20.99
CA GLY A 178 -3.02 -9.06 -19.82
C GLY A 178 -2.98 -7.53 -19.90
N SER A 179 -3.24 -6.93 -21.06
CA SER A 179 -3.45 -5.46 -21.11
C SER A 179 -4.73 -5.06 -20.38
N LEU A 180 -4.78 -3.83 -19.86
CA LEU A 180 -5.98 -3.37 -19.15
C LEU A 180 -7.21 -3.34 -20.07
N CYS A 181 -7.05 -2.99 -21.35
CA CYS A 181 -8.13 -3.02 -22.33
C CYS A 181 -8.69 -4.42 -22.56
N HIS A 182 -7.81 -5.42 -22.64
CA HIS A 182 -8.21 -6.83 -22.73
C HIS A 182 -9.00 -7.27 -21.49
N LEU A 183 -8.48 -6.98 -20.30
CA LEU A 183 -9.10 -7.36 -19.02
C LEU A 183 -10.45 -6.67 -18.78
N VAL A 184 -10.55 -5.37 -19.10
CA VAL A 184 -11.83 -4.63 -19.06
C VAL A 184 -12.88 -5.32 -19.92
N THR A 185 -12.50 -5.74 -21.12
CA THR A 185 -13.41 -6.37 -22.07
C THR A 185 -13.81 -7.77 -21.60
N ALA A 186 -12.84 -8.57 -21.16
CA ALA A 186 -13.07 -9.91 -20.63
C ALA A 186 -14.00 -9.90 -19.40
N LEU A 187 -13.87 -8.90 -18.54
CA LEU A 187 -14.70 -8.72 -17.34
C LEU A 187 -16.01 -7.95 -17.60
N GLY A 188 -16.28 -7.51 -18.83
CA GLY A 188 -17.50 -6.78 -19.19
C GLY A 188 -17.67 -5.42 -18.51
N ARG A 189 -16.57 -4.71 -18.17
CA ARG A 189 -16.57 -3.46 -17.40
C ARG A 189 -16.92 -2.23 -18.26
N LYS A 190 -18.23 -2.05 -18.55
CA LYS A 190 -18.74 -0.98 -19.45
C LYS A 190 -18.40 0.47 -19.05
N ARG A 191 -18.19 0.75 -17.76
CA ARG A 191 -17.88 2.11 -17.24
C ARG A 191 -16.43 2.55 -17.46
N ILE A 192 -15.58 1.66 -17.95
CA ILE A 192 -14.15 1.89 -18.19
C ILE A 192 -13.90 1.68 -19.68
N ASN A 193 -14.50 2.52 -20.50
CA ASN A 193 -14.45 2.39 -21.96
C ASN A 193 -13.26 3.13 -22.60
N ASN A 194 -12.56 3.98 -21.85
CA ASN A 194 -11.45 4.78 -22.36
C ASN A 194 -10.47 5.13 -21.23
N LYS A 195 -9.17 5.04 -21.52
CA LYS A 195 -8.06 5.46 -20.64
C LYS A 195 -8.11 6.92 -20.17
N ASP A 196 -8.77 7.80 -20.91
CA ASP A 196 -8.79 9.26 -20.65
C ASP A 196 -10.05 9.77 -19.97
N LYS A 197 -11.13 8.97 -19.94
CA LYS A 197 -12.46 9.40 -19.48
C LYS A 197 -13.14 8.40 -18.56
N SER A 198 -12.36 7.55 -17.89
CA SER A 198 -12.91 6.60 -16.93
C SER A 198 -13.39 7.31 -15.67
N ASP A 199 -14.57 6.90 -15.19
CA ASP A 199 -15.02 7.23 -13.84
C ASP A 199 -14.01 6.73 -12.80
N PHE A 200 -13.60 7.60 -11.87
CA PHE A 200 -12.52 7.31 -10.93
C PHE A 200 -12.81 6.07 -10.07
N HIS A 201 -14.00 5.98 -9.47
CA HIS A 201 -14.34 4.86 -8.59
C HIS A 201 -14.43 3.54 -9.36
N SER A 202 -14.99 3.58 -10.57
CA SER A 202 -15.03 2.40 -11.44
C SER A 202 -13.62 1.93 -11.81
N ALA A 203 -12.73 2.87 -12.17
CA ALA A 203 -11.35 2.59 -12.51
C ALA A 203 -10.52 2.06 -11.33
N GLU A 204 -10.62 2.72 -10.18
CA GLU A 204 -9.96 2.32 -8.93
C GLU A 204 -10.34 0.88 -8.55
N GLN A 205 -11.65 0.59 -8.50
CA GLN A 205 -12.14 -0.75 -8.17
C GLN A 205 -11.63 -1.80 -9.18
N PHE A 206 -11.61 -1.47 -10.46
CA PHE A 206 -11.10 -2.39 -11.48
C PHE A 206 -9.60 -2.66 -11.33
N LEU A 207 -8.80 -1.64 -11.04
CA LEU A 207 -7.36 -1.80 -10.81
C LEU A 207 -7.10 -2.64 -9.56
N GLN A 208 -7.84 -2.41 -8.47
CA GLN A 208 -7.76 -3.22 -7.25
C GLN A 208 -8.12 -4.69 -7.54
N HIS A 209 -9.22 -4.95 -8.23
CA HIS A 209 -9.61 -6.32 -8.60
C HIS A 209 -8.56 -7.01 -9.50
N THR A 210 -8.00 -6.28 -10.46
CA THR A 210 -6.98 -6.81 -11.36
C THR A 210 -5.69 -7.13 -10.61
N PHE A 211 -5.29 -6.23 -9.70
CA PHE A 211 -4.14 -6.44 -8.83
C PHE A 211 -4.33 -7.68 -7.95
N ASP A 212 -5.44 -7.76 -7.21
CA ASP A 212 -5.76 -8.90 -6.36
C ASP A 212 -5.76 -10.22 -7.13
N ALA A 213 -6.44 -10.27 -8.29
CA ALA A 213 -6.50 -11.46 -9.12
C ALA A 213 -5.11 -11.88 -9.60
N THR A 214 -4.24 -10.92 -9.91
CA THR A 214 -2.85 -11.19 -10.33
C THR A 214 -2.03 -11.73 -9.17
N VAL A 215 -2.14 -11.13 -7.98
CA VAL A 215 -1.46 -11.61 -6.77
C VAL A 215 -1.89 -13.03 -6.45
N LEU A 216 -3.19 -13.32 -6.45
CA LEU A 216 -3.72 -14.65 -6.19
C LEU A 216 -3.25 -15.67 -7.23
N LEU A 217 -3.25 -15.32 -8.52
CA LEU A 217 -2.78 -16.20 -9.57
C LEU A 217 -1.29 -16.54 -9.40
N LEU A 218 -0.46 -15.54 -9.08
CA LEU A 218 0.96 -15.73 -8.83
C LEU A 218 1.20 -16.60 -7.59
N TRP A 219 0.44 -16.35 -6.53
CA TRP A 219 0.50 -17.16 -5.31
C TRP A 219 0.09 -18.61 -5.55
N MET A 220 -1.03 -18.85 -6.24
CA MET A 220 -1.48 -20.19 -6.60
C MET A 220 -0.46 -20.95 -7.44
N LYS A 221 0.17 -20.25 -8.40
CA LYS A 221 1.23 -20.81 -9.24
C LYS A 221 2.46 -21.15 -8.41
N GLN A 222 2.82 -20.31 -7.46
CA GLN A 222 3.97 -20.53 -6.57
C GLN A 222 3.74 -21.71 -5.62
N CYS A 223 2.53 -21.86 -5.06
CA CYS A 223 2.16 -22.96 -4.18
C CYS A 223 1.86 -24.28 -4.92
N ALA A 224 1.99 -24.32 -6.25
CA ALA A 224 1.60 -25.44 -7.11
C ALA A 224 0.13 -25.89 -6.92
N SER A 225 -0.73 -25.03 -6.37
CA SER A 225 -2.15 -25.29 -6.17
C SER A 225 -2.91 -25.14 -7.49
N ARG A 226 -3.89 -26.01 -7.76
CA ARG A 226 -4.67 -25.97 -9.01
C ARG A 226 -5.96 -25.15 -8.86
N ASP A 227 -6.47 -24.97 -7.65
CA ASP A 227 -7.66 -24.18 -7.35
C ASP A 227 -7.56 -23.48 -5.97
N LYS A 228 -8.44 -22.50 -5.70
CA LYS A 228 -8.54 -21.81 -4.41
C LYS A 228 -8.79 -22.77 -3.24
N GLY A 229 -9.53 -23.86 -3.46
CA GLY A 229 -9.74 -24.91 -2.46
C GLY A 229 -8.43 -25.58 -2.05
N ASP A 230 -7.59 -25.92 -3.03
CA ASP A 230 -6.27 -26.52 -2.81
C ASP A 230 -5.33 -25.59 -2.03
N LEU A 231 -5.52 -24.27 -2.18
CA LEU A 231 -4.71 -23.27 -1.49
C LEU A 231 -5.01 -23.21 0.00
N ASN A 232 -6.28 -23.21 0.40
CA ASN A 232 -6.67 -23.28 1.81
C ASN A 232 -6.22 -24.60 2.46
N ASP A 233 -6.25 -25.70 1.70
CA ASP A 233 -5.76 -27.01 2.14
C ASP A 233 -4.22 -27.06 2.24
N ALA A 234 -3.49 -26.25 1.46
CA ALA A 234 -2.04 -26.15 1.53
C ALA A 234 -1.59 -25.31 2.74
N VAL A 235 -2.24 -24.16 2.98
CA VAL A 235 -1.98 -23.30 4.13
C VAL A 235 -2.20 -24.05 5.45
N SER A 236 -3.32 -24.77 5.56
CA SER A 236 -3.65 -25.54 6.77
C SER A 236 -2.77 -26.78 7.00
N LYS A 237 -2.06 -27.27 5.97
CA LYS A 237 -1.07 -28.36 6.12
C LYS A 237 0.28 -27.86 6.61
N ASP A 238 0.66 -26.65 6.21
CA ASP A 238 1.91 -26.02 6.65
C ASP A 238 1.85 -25.72 8.15
N GLU A 239 0.72 -25.16 8.63
CA GLU A 239 0.46 -24.92 10.06
C GLU A 239 0.56 -26.21 10.92
N ARG A 240 0.01 -27.33 10.45
CA ARG A 240 0.10 -28.62 11.17
C ARG A 240 1.51 -29.20 11.19
N SER A 241 2.30 -28.98 10.15
CA SER A 241 3.68 -29.45 10.10
C SER A 241 4.63 -28.66 11.01
N MET A 242 4.28 -27.41 11.36
CA MET A 242 4.98 -26.63 12.38
C MET A 242 4.62 -27.06 13.81
N GLU A 243 3.35 -27.38 14.10
CA GLU A 243 2.93 -27.85 15.43
C GLU A 243 3.49 -29.24 15.79
N ASP A 244 3.61 -30.15 14.82
CA ASP A 244 4.19 -31.49 15.03
C ASP A 244 5.72 -31.45 15.23
N GLY A 245 6.39 -30.37 14.83
CA GLY A 245 7.83 -30.16 15.02
C GLY A 245 8.23 -29.80 16.45
N ASP A 246 7.34 -29.14 17.20
CA ASP A 246 7.59 -28.71 18.58
C ASP A 246 7.28 -29.81 19.61
N GLN A 247 6.42 -30.79 19.28
CA GLN A 247 6.17 -31.94 20.17
C GLN A 247 7.25 -33.04 20.09
N ALA A 248 8.06 -33.03 19.02
CA ALA A 248 9.14 -34.01 18.83
C ALA A 248 10.42 -33.65 19.62
N THR A 249 10.58 -32.41 20.08
CA THR A 249 11.74 -31.98 20.87
C THR A 249 11.53 -32.17 22.37
N GLU A 250 10.29 -32.19 22.86
CA GLU A 250 9.97 -32.39 24.28
C GLU A 250 9.94 -33.87 24.72
N SER A 251 9.86 -34.80 23.76
CA SER A 251 9.83 -36.25 24.03
C SER A 251 11.21 -36.94 24.00
N ALA A 252 12.28 -36.22 23.63
CA ALA A 252 13.65 -36.75 23.62
C ALA A 252 14.45 -36.46 24.91
N GLU A 253 14.04 -35.50 25.75
CA GLU A 253 14.76 -35.14 26.99
C GLU A 253 14.29 -35.89 28.25
N SER A 254 13.25 -36.73 28.20
CA SER A 254 12.74 -37.43 29.39
C SER A 254 13.25 -38.87 29.60
N SER A 255 14.17 -39.39 28.76
CA SER A 255 14.62 -40.80 28.85
C SER A 255 16.06 -41.05 29.31
N ASN A 256 16.82 -40.02 29.72
CA ASN A 256 18.20 -40.20 30.18
C ASN A 256 18.41 -39.71 31.61
N GLY A 257 17.94 -40.50 32.58
CA GLY A 257 18.24 -40.27 33.98
C GLY A 257 17.56 -41.28 34.88
N ASP A 258 18.14 -42.49 35.00
CA ASP A 258 18.20 -43.26 36.26
C ASP A 258 18.76 -44.67 36.02
N GLN A 259 20.08 -44.83 36.12
CA GLN A 259 20.69 -46.09 36.56
C GLN A 259 22.02 -45.80 37.28
N ALA A 260 21.96 -45.62 38.59
CA ALA A 260 23.08 -45.91 39.48
C ALA A 260 22.57 -46.20 40.90
N THR A 261 23.22 -47.17 41.53
CA THR A 261 23.16 -47.54 42.96
C THR A 261 22.07 -48.55 43.37
N GLU A 262 22.41 -49.85 43.32
CA GLU A 262 22.24 -50.74 44.49
C GLU A 262 23.03 -52.05 44.30
N SER A 263 24.08 -52.25 45.10
CA SER A 263 24.66 -53.57 45.38
C SER A 263 25.48 -53.45 46.66
N ALA A 264 24.84 -53.80 47.78
CA ALA A 264 25.49 -54.08 49.05
C ALA A 264 25.63 -55.60 49.23
N GLU A 265 26.80 -55.99 49.74
CA GLU A 265 27.10 -57.10 50.66
C GLU A 265 26.44 -58.49 50.45
N SER A 266 27.26 -59.50 50.18
CA SER A 266 27.43 -60.68 51.06
C SER A 266 28.46 -61.66 50.49
N GLY A 267 29.39 -62.14 51.32
CA GLY A 267 30.29 -63.26 51.05
C GLY A 267 31.78 -62.97 51.18
#